data_AF-A0A1F5N9Q7-F1
#
_entry.id   AF-A0A1F5N9Q7-F1
#
_cell.length_a   1.000
_cell.length_b   1.000
_cell.length_c   1.000
_cell.angle_alpha   90.00
_cell.angle_beta   90.00
_cell.angle_gamma   90.00
#
_symmetry.space_group_name_H-M   'P 1'
#
loop_
_entity.id
_entity.type
_entity.pdbx_description
1 polymer ?
#
loop_
_entity_poly.entity_id
_entity_poly.type
_entity_poly.pdbx_seq_one_letter_code
_entity_poly.pdbx_strand_id
1 'polypeptide(L)'
;MRINAQKFAKVRVEILVKHKGHIPNPEGAAKKEQLCDLGLPVTSVTTGKYFQVDLENVTLRQAKGRAPVLARKLLANPVYEEFIIQRIEPL
;
A
#
# COMPACT_ATOMS: atom_id res chain seq x y z
N MET A 1 12.29 -30.37 -25.41
CA MET A 1 12.18 -28.95 -25.01
C MET A 1 10.96 -28.82 -24.09
N ARG A 2 11.14 -28.83 -22.76
CA ARG A 2 10.02 -28.72 -21.81
C ARG A 2 9.64 -27.25 -21.68
N ILE A 3 8.54 -26.85 -22.33
CA ILE A 3 7.93 -25.55 -22.13
C ILE A 3 7.33 -25.58 -20.71
N ASN A 4 7.98 -24.89 -19.77
CA ASN A 4 7.45 -24.72 -18.43
C ASN A 4 6.13 -23.93 -18.53
N ALA A 5 5.01 -24.62 -18.36
CA ALA A 5 3.72 -23.97 -18.23
C ALA A 5 3.74 -23.11 -16.95
N GLN A 6 3.90 -21.80 -17.10
CA GLN A 6 3.73 -20.87 -15.99
C GLN A 6 2.25 -20.89 -15.58
N LYS A 7 1.95 -21.48 -14.42
CA LYS A 7 0.60 -21.53 -13.87
C LYS A 7 0.19 -20.12 -13.45
N PHE A 8 -0.75 -19.54 -14.20
CA PHE A 8 -1.38 -18.28 -13.83
C PHE A 8 -2.37 -18.52 -12.69
N ALA A 9 -2.42 -17.60 -11.74
CA ALA A 9 -3.26 -17.69 -10.55
C ALA A 9 -3.91 -16.33 -10.27
N LYS A 10 -4.83 -16.35 -9.30
CA LYS A 10 -5.26 -15.13 -8.64
C LYS A 10 -4.21 -14.79 -7.57
N VAL A 11 -3.81 -13.53 -7.49
CA VAL A 11 -2.78 -13.05 -6.55
C VAL A 11 -3.26 -11.77 -5.89
N ARG A 12 -3.22 -11.71 -4.57
CA ARG A 12 -3.52 -10.51 -3.79
C ARG A 12 -2.28 -9.67 -3.57
N VAL A 13 -2.43 -8.36 -3.72
CA VAL A 13 -1.42 -7.35 -3.44
C VAL A 13 -1.98 -6.36 -2.43
N GLU A 14 -1.22 -6.09 -1.38
CA GLU A 14 -1.56 -5.11 -0.36
C GLU A 14 -0.59 -3.93 -0.41
N ILE A 15 -1.14 -2.72 -0.49
CA ILE A 15 -0.39 -1.48 -0.71
C ILE A 15 -0.82 -0.45 0.32
N LEU A 16 0.12 0.05 1.10
CA LEU A 16 -0.06 1.24 1.91
C LEU A 16 0.35 2.47 1.11
N VAL A 17 -0.45 3.52 1.19
CA VAL A 17 -0.15 4.85 0.65
C VAL A 17 -0.29 5.86 1.78
N LYS A 18 0.70 6.72 1.96
CA LYS A 18 0.70 7.77 2.99
C LYS A 18 1.30 9.05 2.44
N HIS A 19 1.03 10.18 3.11
CA HIS A 19 1.73 11.43 2.82
C HIS A 19 3.25 11.25 3.00
N LYS A 20 4.05 11.87 2.14
CA LYS A 20 5.51 11.93 2.32
C LYS A 20 5.83 12.63 3.64
N GLY A 21 6.93 12.28 4.28
CA GLY A 21 7.26 12.76 5.63
C GLY A 21 7.35 14.28 5.82
N HIS A 22 7.58 15.06 4.76
CA HIS A 22 7.60 16.53 4.79
C HIS A 22 6.25 17.17 4.43
N ILE A 23 5.27 16.38 3.99
CA ILE A 23 3.92 16.85 3.67
C ILE A 23 3.07 16.68 4.94
N PRO A 24 2.44 17.76 5.44
CA PRO A 24 1.58 17.67 6.62
C PRO A 24 0.50 16.61 6.44
N ASN A 25 0.19 15.90 7.51
CA ASN A 25 -0.96 15.01 7.61
C ASN A 25 -1.93 15.55 8.68
N PRO A 26 -2.84 16.47 8.31
CA PRO A 26 -3.74 17.12 9.27
C PRO A 26 -4.61 16.13 10.04
N GLU A 27 -5.07 15.07 9.37
CA GLU A 27 -5.91 14.04 9.98
C GLU A 27 -5.12 13.23 11.04
N GLY A 28 -3.86 12.92 10.75
CA GLY A 28 -2.96 12.30 11.72
C GLY A 28 -2.72 13.19 12.94
N ALA A 29 -2.49 14.49 12.74
CA ALA A 29 -2.31 15.45 13.82
C ALA A 29 -3.55 15.53 14.73
N ALA A 30 -4.74 15.65 14.14
CA ALA A 30 -6.00 15.67 14.89
C ALA A 30 -6.22 14.40 15.71
N LYS A 31 -5.93 13.21 15.15
CA LYS A 31 -6.02 11.94 15.88
C LYS A 31 -5.01 11.85 17.04
N LYS A 32 -3.79 12.36 16.85
CA LYS A 32 -2.78 12.43 17.92
C LYS A 32 -3.28 13.28 19.08
N GLU A 33 -3.88 14.44 18.80
CA GLU A 33 -4.48 15.31 19.83
C GLU A 33 -5.60 14.60 20.58
N GLN A 34 -6.54 13.99 19.86
CA GLN A 34 -7.63 13.22 20.46
C GLN A 34 -7.14 12.06 21.35
N LEU A 35 -6.09 11.34 20.95
CA LEU A 35 -5.51 10.29 21.77
C LEU A 35 -4.88 10.85 23.05
N CYS A 36 -4.18 11.99 22.96
CA CYS A 36 -3.65 12.68 24.13
C CYS A 36 -4.76 13.11 25.10
N ASP A 37 -5.87 13.66 24.59
CA ASP A 37 -7.02 14.08 25.39
C ASP A 37 -7.69 12.91 26.12
N LEU A 38 -7.65 11.71 25.53
CA LEU A 38 -8.13 10.46 26.14
C LEU A 38 -7.15 9.86 27.16
N GLY A 39 -6.03 10.52 27.47
CA GLY A 39 -5.01 10.01 28.40
C GLY A 39 -4.10 8.95 27.78
N LEU A 40 -4.05 8.83 26.46
CA LEU A 40 -3.21 7.91 25.70
C LEU A 40 -2.13 8.69 24.93
N PRO A 41 -1.08 9.19 25.61
CA PRO A 41 -0.09 10.03 24.95
C PRO A 41 0.70 9.23 23.91
N VAL A 42 0.69 9.74 22.67
CA VAL A 42 1.48 9.22 21.56
C VAL A 42 2.34 10.32 20.95
N THR A 43 3.50 9.96 20.40
CA THR A 43 4.44 10.93 19.83
C THR A 43 4.06 11.38 18.43
N SER A 44 3.42 10.52 17.65
CA SER A 44 2.95 10.83 16.30
C SER A 44 1.84 9.87 15.86
N VAL A 45 0.98 10.33 14.96
CA VAL A 45 0.01 9.50 14.24
C VAL A 45 0.08 9.88 12.77
N THR A 46 0.10 8.88 11.90
CA THR A 46 -0.03 9.05 10.45
C THR A 46 -1.23 8.25 9.98
N THR A 47 -2.09 8.91 9.21
CA THR A 47 -3.15 8.26 8.45
C THR A 47 -2.72 8.07 7.00
N GLY A 48 -3.31 7.09 6.35
CA GLY A 48 -3.04 6.74 4.97
C GLY A 48 -4.12 5.83 4.43
N LYS A 49 -3.94 5.38 3.20
CA LYS A 49 -4.83 4.46 2.51
C LYS A 49 -4.20 3.08 2.51
N TYR A 50 -5.02 2.06 2.71
CA TYR A 50 -4.65 0.67 2.51
C TYR A 50 -5.47 0.13 1.34
N PHE A 51 -4.77 -0.34 0.31
CA PHE A 51 -5.39 -0.94 -0.87
C PHE A 51 -5.11 -2.43 -0.87
N GLN A 52 -6.17 -3.22 -0.97
CA GLN A 52 -6.10 -4.65 -1.28
C GLN A 52 -6.55 -4.83 -2.73
N VAL A 53 -5.66 -5.34 -3.57
CA VAL A 53 -5.90 -5.51 -5.01
C VAL A 53 -5.72 -6.97 -5.39
N ASP A 54 -6.78 -7.58 -5.90
CA ASP A 54 -6.75 -8.93 -6.46
C ASP A 54 -6.40 -8.86 -7.95
N LEU A 55 -5.30 -9.49 -8.34
CA LEU A 55 -4.86 -9.60 -9.73
C LEU A 55 -5.21 -10.98 -10.29
N GLU A 56 -5.84 -11.00 -11.44
CA GLU A 56 -6.21 -12.23 -12.15
C GLU A 56 -5.24 -12.54 -13.28
N ASN A 57 -5.14 -13.83 -13.64
CA ASN A 57 -4.33 -14.31 -14.75
C ASN A 57 -2.87 -13.84 -14.70
N VAL A 58 -2.27 -13.87 -13.50
CA VAL A 58 -0.86 -13.49 -13.29
C VAL A 58 -0.11 -14.58 -12.52
N THR A 59 1.18 -14.70 -12.80
CA THR A 59 2.10 -15.38 -11.90
C THR A 59 2.47 -14.48 -10.72
N LEU A 60 2.92 -15.06 -9.61
CA LEU A 60 3.44 -14.28 -8.47
C LEU A 60 4.57 -13.32 -8.88
N ARG A 61 5.44 -13.73 -9.82
CA ARG A 61 6.51 -12.87 -10.36
C ARG A 61 5.95 -11.67 -11.12
N GLN A 62 4.92 -11.87 -11.94
CA GLN A 62 4.26 -10.78 -12.65
C GLN A 62 3.54 -9.84 -11.68
N ALA A 63 2.88 -10.38 -10.65
CA ALA A 63 2.24 -9.57 -9.61
C ALA A 63 3.26 -8.66 -8.89
N LYS A 64 4.44 -9.19 -8.53
CA LYS A 64 5.55 -8.40 -7.96
C LYS A 64 5.98 -7.23 -8.86
N GLY A 65 5.99 -7.43 -10.18
CA GLY A 65 6.28 -6.37 -11.14
C GLY A 65 5.14 -5.37 -11.33
N ARG A 66 3.89 -5.82 -11.28
CA ARG A 66 2.69 -4.97 -11.49
C ARG A 66 2.35 -4.11 -10.27
N ALA A 67 2.54 -4.62 -9.06
CA ALA A 67 2.22 -3.93 -7.81
C ALA A 67 2.75 -2.47 -7.73
N PRO A 68 4.05 -2.18 -7.95
CA PRO A 68 4.54 -0.82 -7.95
C PRO A 68 4.03 0.03 -9.11
N VAL A 69 3.66 -0.58 -10.24
CA VAL A 69 3.09 0.14 -11.39
C VAL A 69 1.68 0.63 -11.07
N LEU A 70 0.84 -0.20 -10.44
CA LEU A 70 -0.49 0.18 -9.98
C LEU A 70 -0.42 1.37 -9.03
N ALA A 71 0.50 1.30 -8.06
CA ALA A 71 0.68 2.37 -7.09
C ALA A 71 1.10 3.69 -7.75
N ARG A 72 2.13 3.66 -8.61
CA ARG A 72 2.63 4.87 -9.30
C ARG A 72 1.65 5.46 -10.30
N LYS A 73 0.88 4.63 -10.99
CA LYS A 73 -0.04 5.11 -12.04
C LYS A 73 -1.32 5.72 -11.48
N LEU A 74 -1.77 5.28 -10.31
CA LEU A 74 -3.08 5.69 -9.80
C LEU A 74 -3.19 5.77 -8.28
N LEU A 75 -2.75 4.73 -7.55
CA LEU A 75 -3.13 4.61 -6.13
C LEU A 75 -2.44 5.64 -5.24
N ALA A 76 -1.24 6.08 -5.61
CA ALA A 76 -0.49 7.12 -4.91
C ALA A 76 -0.36 8.36 -5.79
N ASN A 77 -0.66 9.53 -5.21
CA ASN A 77 -0.32 10.80 -5.82
C ASN A 77 1.21 11.00 -5.75
N PRO A 78 1.93 11.06 -6.88
CA PRO A 78 3.40 11.08 -6.88
C PRO A 78 3.99 12.36 -6.28
N VAL A 79 3.23 13.45 -6.18
CA VAL A 79 3.69 14.71 -5.60
C VAL A 79 3.64 14.65 -4.08
N TYR A 80 2.49 14.26 -3.52
CA TYR A 80 2.21 14.38 -2.08
C TYR A 80 2.36 13.07 -1.29
N GLU A 81 2.26 11.92 -1.97
CA GLU A 81 2.18 10.61 -1.32
C GLU A 81 3.36 9.70 -1.72
N GLU A 82 3.65 8.74 -0.85
CA GLU A 82 4.54 7.61 -1.07
C GLU A 82 3.81 6.31 -0.75
N PHE A 83 4.32 5.18 -1.24
CA PHE A 83 3.68 3.89 -1.06
C PHE A 83 4.66 2.78 -0.66
N ILE A 84 4.13 1.79 0.04
CA ILE A 84 4.84 0.58 0.46
C ILE A 84 3.99 -0.61 0.02
N ILE A 85 4.60 -1.54 -0.71
CA ILE A 85 3.99 -2.85 -0.96
C ILE A 85 4.20 -3.68 0.30
N GLN A 86 3.12 -3.97 1.04
CA GLN A 86 3.20 -4.73 2.28
C GLN A 86 3.24 -6.24 2.04
N ARG A 87 2.40 -6.73 1.13
CA ARG A 87 2.20 -8.16 0.92
C ARG A 87 1.84 -8.44 -0.52
N ILE A 88 2.35 -9.57 -1.04
CA ILE A 88 1.94 -10.14 -2.31
C ILE A 88 1.87 -11.65 -2.12
N GLU A 89 0.68 -12.24 -2.28
CA GLU A 89 0.45 -13.66 -2.04
C GLU A 89 -0.54 -14.27 -3.05
N PRO A 90 -0.35 -15.53 -3.45
CA PRO A 90 -1.38 -16.26 -4.20
C PRO A 90 -2.68 -16.36 -3.40
N LEU A 91 -3.81 -16.34 -4.10
CA LEU A 91 -5.15 -16.62 -3.56
C LEU A 91 -5.60 -18.03 -3.91
#